data_AF-A0A9P6ZN15-F1
#
_entry.id   AF-A0A9P6ZN15-F1
#
_cell.length_a   1.000
_cell.length_b   1.000
_cell.length_c   1.000
_cell.angle_alpha   90.00
_cell.angle_beta   90.00
_cell.angle_gamma   90.00
#
_symmetry.space_group_name_H-M   'P 1'
#
loop_
_entity.id
_entity.type
_entity.pdbx_description
1 polymer ?
#
loop_
_entity_poly.entity_id
_entity_poly.type
_entity_poly.pdbx_seq_one_letter_code
_entity_poly.pdbx_strand_id
1 'polypeptide(L)'
;MIKLGGGFWDGGLAVLENMPSPPSQEEDAAEEEEWEREATSTPTADHAFHVSQLAIILDRTSSLLETFATGLRDGNFDPESSEYPTMTRFFAHLCLYLRMIDIPVPPLATQVILEAYLQVLEAAGQPEFIAMYAGALGDNAVERYAMFLTSLELTADVNERRLALTRAREHGLDVHKVAVVTAERTIDRAFEVGGTCISRNSDRSLLSLRCTPSDGELLLLRSIEWTTFEDRTHDTALEQATVILRYFLGAGRVSLAKNLVEMLPRELASIDQPEEPATEYLHYRQFFTIWDSLDRVVECQSLEVSIMNRDTRAAWLSDCTGLIDQVYDAVVKLLTSDWMMPDETGDRRSRELTRVRQIYVRELILRLHVMLYASREHVQEQACLRMQCLQF
;
A
#
# COMPACT_ATOMS: atom_id res chain seq x y z
N MET A 1 17.06 93.55 1.76
CA MET A 1 15.92 93.24 2.66
C MET A 1 14.65 93.22 1.85
N ILE A 2 14.14 92.03 1.53
CA ILE A 2 12.81 91.85 0.90
C ILE A 2 12.08 90.84 1.79
N LYS A 3 10.95 91.27 2.35
CA LYS A 3 10.12 90.48 3.27
C LYS A 3 9.37 89.40 2.48
N LEU A 4 9.51 88.15 2.93
CA LEU A 4 8.60 87.05 2.62
C LEU A 4 7.33 87.17 3.47
N GLY A 5 6.16 86.98 2.88
CA GLY A 5 4.91 86.87 3.62
C GLY A 5 3.70 86.80 2.68
N GLY A 6 3.16 85.60 2.51
CA GLY A 6 1.96 85.32 1.72
C GLY A 6 1.71 83.81 1.66
N GLY A 7 1.39 83.22 2.82
CA GLY A 7 1.08 81.80 2.93
C GLY A 7 -0.33 81.49 2.45
N PHE A 8 -0.45 80.37 1.75
CA PHE A 8 -1.62 79.69 1.17
C PHE A 8 -2.88 79.56 2.07
N TRP A 9 -2.84 80.02 3.33
CA TRP A 9 -3.88 79.84 4.33
C TRP A 9 -4.82 81.04 4.51
N ASP A 10 -4.64 82.13 3.77
CA ASP A 10 -5.39 83.37 3.99
C ASP A 10 -6.82 83.37 3.39
N GLY A 11 -7.30 82.23 2.88
CA GLY A 11 -8.62 82.08 2.25
C GLY A 11 -9.53 81.01 2.86
N GLY A 12 -9.17 80.40 3.99
CA GLY A 12 -9.84 79.19 4.51
C GLY A 12 -11.26 79.38 5.05
N LEU A 13 -11.64 80.59 5.45
CA LEU A 13 -12.95 80.84 6.08
C LEU A 13 -14.12 80.94 5.09
N ALA A 14 -13.89 81.39 3.85
CA ALA A 14 -14.95 81.53 2.84
C ALA A 14 -15.34 80.19 2.20
N VAL A 15 -14.50 79.15 2.32
CA VAL A 15 -14.74 77.82 1.73
C VAL A 15 -15.60 76.95 2.65
N LEU A 16 -15.53 77.18 3.97
CA LEU A 16 -16.31 76.44 4.96
C LEU A 16 -17.82 76.77 4.96
N GLU A 17 -18.20 77.94 4.45
CA GLU A 17 -19.61 78.38 4.40
C GLU A 17 -20.42 77.69 3.28
N ASN A 18 -19.75 77.02 2.33
CA ASN A 18 -20.38 76.33 1.19
C ASN A 18 -20.16 74.79 1.19
N MET A 19 -19.71 74.21 2.29
CA MET A 19 -19.58 72.74 2.39
C MET A 19 -20.98 72.09 2.51
N PRO A 20 -21.29 71.06 1.70
CA PRO A 20 -22.48 70.24 1.89
C PRO A 20 -22.49 69.67 3.32
N SER A 21 -23.66 69.60 3.93
CA SER A 21 -23.86 68.93 5.22
C SER A 21 -23.30 67.51 5.17
N PRO A 22 -22.70 67.00 6.26
CA PRO A 22 -22.27 65.61 6.32
C PRO A 22 -23.47 64.68 6.05
N PRO A 23 -23.26 63.58 5.31
CA PRO A 23 -24.32 62.62 5.02
C PRO A 23 -24.92 62.10 6.33
N SER A 24 -26.22 61.86 6.31
CA SER A 24 -26.94 61.28 7.44
C SER A 24 -26.60 59.79 7.58
N GLN A 25 -26.70 59.24 8.79
CA GLN A 25 -26.42 57.81 9.04
C GLN A 25 -27.31 56.86 8.20
N GLU A 26 -28.47 57.33 7.75
CA GLU A 26 -29.36 56.57 6.86
C GLU A 26 -28.89 56.61 5.40
N GLU A 27 -28.24 57.69 4.96
CA GLU A 27 -27.61 57.79 3.64
C GLU A 27 -26.34 56.96 3.56
N ASP A 28 -25.51 56.95 4.61
CA ASP A 28 -24.32 56.09 4.68
C ASP A 28 -24.69 54.59 4.63
N ALA A 29 -25.75 54.20 5.36
CA ALA A 29 -26.24 52.82 5.35
C ALA A 29 -26.86 52.42 4.00
N ALA A 30 -27.55 53.35 3.33
CA ALA A 30 -28.11 53.12 2.00
C ALA A 30 -27.02 53.04 0.92
N GLU A 31 -25.97 53.85 1.03
CA GLU A 31 -24.78 53.76 0.19
C GLU A 31 -24.05 52.43 0.41
N GLU A 32 -23.83 52.00 1.65
CA GLU A 32 -23.23 50.68 1.93
C GLU A 32 -24.06 49.53 1.31
N GLU A 33 -25.38 49.57 1.43
CA GLU A 33 -26.27 48.55 0.87
C GLU A 33 -26.31 48.59 -0.67
N GLU A 34 -26.16 49.77 -1.28
CA GLU A 34 -26.04 49.95 -2.73
C GLU A 34 -24.68 49.47 -3.26
N TRP A 35 -23.60 49.74 -2.54
CA TRP A 35 -22.27 49.23 -2.85
C TRP A 35 -22.21 47.70 -2.75
N GLU A 36 -22.85 47.10 -1.74
CA GLU A 36 -23.00 45.65 -1.64
C GLU A 36 -23.78 45.08 -2.84
N ARG A 37 -24.82 45.78 -3.30
CA ARG A 37 -25.62 45.38 -4.48
C ARG A 37 -24.85 45.49 -5.78
N GLU A 38 -24.10 46.57 -5.98
CA GLU A 38 -23.27 46.79 -7.16
C GLU A 38 -22.10 45.80 -7.23
N ALA A 39 -21.43 45.54 -6.10
CA ALA A 39 -20.37 44.53 -6.00
C ALA A 39 -20.86 43.13 -6.38
N THR A 40 -22.12 42.80 -6.09
CA THR A 40 -22.71 41.49 -6.34
C THR A 40 -23.33 41.35 -7.76
N SER A 41 -23.44 42.44 -8.56
CA SER A 41 -24.25 42.47 -9.79
C SER A 41 -23.47 42.57 -11.12
N THR A 42 -22.14 42.58 -11.11
CA THR A 42 -21.34 42.66 -12.36
C THR A 42 -21.02 41.27 -12.93
N PRO A 43 -21.27 40.99 -14.23
CA PRO A 43 -21.16 39.66 -14.83
C PRO A 43 -19.71 39.20 -15.13
N THR A 44 -18.71 39.90 -14.57
CA THR A 44 -17.31 39.47 -14.48
C THR A 44 -16.86 39.29 -13.02
N ALA A 45 -17.73 39.57 -12.04
CA ALA A 45 -17.50 39.38 -10.61
C ALA A 45 -17.78 37.96 -10.10
N ASP A 46 -18.34 37.08 -10.95
CA ASP A 46 -18.56 35.66 -10.63
C ASP A 46 -17.25 34.83 -10.61
N HIS A 47 -16.11 35.44 -10.93
CA HIS A 47 -14.83 34.74 -10.81
C HIS A 47 -14.58 34.43 -9.33
N ALA A 48 -14.46 33.14 -8.98
CA ALA A 48 -14.32 32.67 -7.59
C ALA A 48 -13.22 33.40 -6.79
N PHE A 49 -12.19 33.89 -7.47
CA PHE A 49 -11.11 34.69 -6.86
C PHE A 49 -11.53 36.11 -6.44
N HIS A 50 -12.43 36.78 -7.16
CA HIS A 50 -12.95 38.10 -6.75
C HIS A 50 -13.87 37.98 -5.53
N VAL A 51 -14.73 36.96 -5.52
CA VAL A 51 -15.53 36.60 -4.33
C VAL A 51 -14.62 36.28 -3.14
N SER A 52 -13.54 35.53 -3.39
CA SER A 52 -12.55 35.22 -2.34
C SER A 52 -11.84 36.48 -1.82
N GLN A 53 -11.44 37.40 -2.70
CA GLN A 53 -10.82 38.67 -2.31
C GLN A 53 -11.73 39.48 -1.40
N LEU A 54 -13.00 39.65 -1.79
CA LEU A 54 -13.98 40.38 -0.99
C LEU A 54 -14.19 39.72 0.37
N ALA A 55 -14.35 38.40 0.41
CA ALA A 55 -14.53 37.66 1.66
C ALA A 55 -13.29 37.74 2.57
N ILE A 56 -12.08 37.80 2.02
CA ILE A 56 -10.85 38.01 2.79
C ILE A 56 -10.81 39.43 3.38
N ILE A 57 -11.14 40.46 2.59
CA ILE A 57 -11.15 41.87 3.04
C ILE A 57 -12.18 42.09 4.16
N LEU A 58 -13.34 41.45 4.04
CA LEU A 58 -14.43 41.54 5.03
C LEU A 58 -14.26 40.62 6.24
N ASP A 59 -13.13 39.92 6.36
CA ASP A 59 -12.87 38.92 7.42
C ASP A 59 -13.93 37.80 7.49
N ARG A 60 -14.52 37.45 6.35
CA ARG A 60 -15.52 36.38 6.19
C ARG A 60 -14.89 35.09 5.64
N THR A 61 -13.63 34.83 6.00
CA THR A 61 -12.85 33.71 5.46
C THR A 61 -13.44 32.33 5.83
N SER A 62 -13.97 32.16 7.04
CA SER A 62 -14.59 30.89 7.46
C SER A 62 -15.82 30.54 6.60
N SER A 63 -16.69 31.53 6.33
CA SER A 63 -17.89 31.34 5.50
C SER A 63 -17.54 31.06 4.03
N LEU A 64 -16.47 31.69 3.52
CA LEU A 64 -15.94 31.40 2.19
C LEU A 64 -15.50 29.93 2.07
N LEU A 65 -14.73 29.44 3.04
CA LEU A 65 -14.26 28.04 3.05
C LEU A 65 -15.40 27.04 3.16
N GLU A 66 -16.41 27.32 4.00
CA GLU A 66 -17.59 26.46 4.14
C GLU A 66 -18.44 26.43 2.87
N THR A 67 -18.66 27.59 2.24
CA THR A 67 -19.38 27.67 0.95
C THR A 67 -18.65 26.87 -0.13
N PHE A 68 -17.33 27.02 -0.22
CA PHE A 68 -16.53 26.28 -1.18
C PHE A 68 -16.55 24.77 -0.92
N ALA A 69 -16.37 24.34 0.34
CA ALA A 69 -16.44 22.94 0.73
C ALA A 69 -17.83 22.33 0.48
N THR A 70 -18.89 23.09 0.71
CA THR A 70 -20.27 22.65 0.41
C THR A 70 -20.46 22.47 -1.09
N GLY A 71 -20.00 23.43 -1.91
CA GLY A 71 -20.06 23.32 -3.37
C GLY A 71 -19.26 22.12 -3.92
N LEU A 72 -18.12 21.78 -3.31
CA LEU A 72 -17.36 20.57 -3.66
C LEU A 72 -18.17 19.30 -3.37
N ARG A 73 -18.84 19.24 -2.22
CA ARG A 73 -19.66 18.08 -1.82
C ARG A 73 -20.92 17.92 -2.66
N ASP A 74 -21.54 19.02 -3.04
CA ASP A 74 -22.78 19.05 -3.81
C ASP A 74 -22.53 18.80 -5.31
N GLY A 75 -21.26 18.75 -5.74
CA GLY A 75 -20.90 18.54 -7.15
C GLY A 75 -21.14 19.79 -8.01
N ASN A 76 -21.15 20.98 -7.40
CA ASN A 76 -21.37 22.25 -8.11
C ASN A 76 -20.16 22.66 -8.95
N PHE A 77 -19.01 22.03 -8.73
CA PHE A 77 -17.79 22.25 -9.49
C PHE A 77 -17.49 21.03 -10.34
N ASP A 78 -17.37 21.24 -11.65
CA ASP A 78 -17.01 20.19 -12.61
C ASP A 78 -15.52 19.83 -12.48
N PRO A 79 -15.16 18.60 -12.10
CA PRO A 79 -13.77 18.15 -12.00
C PRO A 79 -13.01 18.21 -13.33
N GLU A 80 -13.72 18.10 -14.47
CA GLU A 80 -13.13 18.15 -15.81
C GLU A 80 -12.88 19.58 -16.30
N SER A 81 -13.37 20.58 -15.57
CA SER A 81 -13.12 21.98 -15.89
C SER A 81 -11.64 22.34 -15.68
N SER A 82 -11.07 23.10 -16.62
CA SER A 82 -9.69 23.61 -16.51
C SER A 82 -9.43 24.49 -15.29
N GLU A 83 -10.49 25.05 -14.69
CA GLU A 83 -10.40 25.94 -13.53
C GLU A 83 -10.37 25.16 -12.21
N TYR A 84 -10.89 23.93 -12.18
CA TYR A 84 -11.04 23.12 -10.96
C TYR A 84 -9.69 22.86 -10.25
N PRO A 85 -8.61 22.45 -10.94
CA PRO A 85 -7.31 22.25 -10.30
C PRO A 85 -6.72 23.53 -9.70
N THR A 86 -6.92 24.66 -10.35
CA THR A 86 -6.38 25.95 -9.89
C THR A 86 -7.15 26.46 -8.68
N MET A 87 -8.47 26.32 -8.69
CA MET A 87 -9.35 26.72 -7.61
C MET A 87 -9.15 25.86 -6.34
N THR A 88 -9.14 24.53 -6.49
CA THR A 88 -8.88 23.61 -5.37
C THR A 88 -7.49 23.84 -4.77
N ARG A 89 -6.47 24.06 -5.60
CA ARG A 89 -5.13 24.44 -5.15
C ARG A 89 -5.17 25.73 -4.32
N PHE A 90 -5.80 26.79 -4.84
CA PHE A 90 -5.89 28.07 -4.14
C PHE A 90 -6.52 27.92 -2.76
N PHE A 91 -7.68 27.26 -2.66
CA PHE A 91 -8.36 27.08 -1.38
C PHE A 91 -7.60 26.16 -0.42
N ALA A 92 -6.95 25.11 -0.91
CA ALA A 92 -6.07 24.28 -0.10
C ALA A 92 -4.94 25.10 0.54
N HIS A 93 -4.25 25.93 -0.26
CA HIS A 93 -3.17 26.79 0.24
C HIS A 93 -3.70 27.86 1.19
N LEU A 94 -4.87 28.43 0.91
CA LEU A 94 -5.51 29.40 1.80
C LEU A 94 -5.79 28.78 3.18
N CYS A 95 -6.38 27.58 3.23
CA CYS A 95 -6.60 26.86 4.49
C CYS A 95 -5.29 26.66 5.28
N LEU A 96 -4.22 26.21 4.61
CA LEU A 96 -2.93 25.96 5.25
C LEU A 96 -2.27 27.26 5.71
N TYR A 97 -2.34 28.31 4.90
CA TYR A 97 -1.80 29.62 5.23
C TYR A 97 -2.49 30.23 6.44
N LEU A 98 -3.83 30.21 6.47
CA LEU A 98 -4.62 30.72 7.61
C LEU A 98 -4.27 29.97 8.91
N ARG A 99 -4.11 28.64 8.84
CA ARG A 99 -3.62 27.84 9.99
C ARG A 99 -2.22 28.23 10.43
N MET A 100 -1.33 28.50 9.49
CA MET A 100 0.07 28.88 9.77
C MET A 100 0.17 30.24 10.50
N ILE A 101 -0.77 31.15 10.26
CA ILE A 101 -0.85 32.46 10.93
C ILE A 101 -1.85 32.48 12.10
N ASP A 102 -2.20 31.31 12.63
CA ASP A 102 -3.08 31.11 13.79
C ASP A 102 -4.52 31.67 13.62
N ILE A 103 -5.01 31.79 12.38
CA ILE A 103 -6.40 32.13 12.10
C ILE A 103 -7.25 30.85 12.12
N PRO A 104 -8.36 30.81 12.88
CA PRO A 104 -9.19 29.62 12.97
C PRO A 104 -9.88 29.33 11.63
N VAL A 105 -9.68 28.11 11.13
CA VAL A 105 -10.36 27.61 9.92
C VAL A 105 -11.35 26.51 10.30
N PRO A 106 -12.51 26.41 9.62
CA PRO A 106 -13.45 25.32 9.86
C PRO A 106 -12.79 23.97 9.53
N PRO A 107 -12.70 23.03 10.50
CA PRO A 107 -11.93 21.81 10.32
C PRO A 107 -12.53 20.88 9.26
N LEU A 108 -13.86 20.76 9.22
CA LEU A 108 -14.55 19.94 8.23
C LEU A 108 -14.39 20.50 6.81
N ALA A 109 -14.51 21.83 6.65
CA ALA A 109 -14.30 22.47 5.35
C ALA A 109 -12.86 22.27 4.87
N THR A 110 -11.89 22.46 5.76
CA THR A 110 -10.46 22.23 5.48
C THR A 110 -10.21 20.81 5.00
N GLN A 111 -10.79 19.81 5.68
CA GLN A 111 -10.67 18.42 5.28
C GLN A 111 -11.21 18.19 3.87
N VAL A 112 -12.44 18.61 3.58
CA VAL A 112 -13.08 18.44 2.26
C VAL A 112 -12.25 19.08 1.15
N ILE A 113 -11.74 20.29 1.39
CA ILE A 113 -10.93 21.04 0.42
C ILE A 113 -9.60 20.34 0.15
N LEU A 114 -8.90 19.91 1.21
CA LEU A 114 -7.62 19.21 1.05
C LEU A 114 -7.80 17.85 0.38
N GLU A 115 -8.87 17.13 0.68
CA GLU A 115 -9.19 15.86 0.02
C GLU A 115 -9.49 16.03 -1.48
N ALA A 116 -10.27 17.06 -1.85
CA ALA A 116 -10.51 17.39 -3.25
C ALA A 116 -9.19 17.75 -3.97
N TYR A 117 -8.30 18.48 -3.30
CA TYR A 117 -7.01 18.82 -3.89
C TYR A 117 -6.05 17.62 -3.99
N LEU A 118 -6.08 16.68 -3.05
CA LEU A 118 -5.33 15.43 -3.14
C LEU A 118 -5.74 14.60 -4.37
N GLN A 119 -7.05 14.54 -4.69
CA GLN A 119 -7.55 13.88 -5.90
C GLN A 119 -7.01 14.55 -7.17
N VAL A 120 -6.91 15.89 -7.18
CA VAL A 120 -6.31 16.64 -8.29
C VAL A 120 -4.83 16.30 -8.45
N LEU A 121 -4.08 16.17 -7.35
CA LEU A 121 -2.66 15.80 -7.37
C LEU A 121 -2.44 14.36 -7.86
N GLU A 122 -3.33 13.45 -7.47
CA GLU A 122 -3.33 12.06 -7.93
C GLU A 122 -3.59 11.98 -9.44
N ALA A 123 -4.62 12.67 -9.94
CA ALA A 123 -4.91 12.75 -11.37
C ALA A 123 -3.78 13.41 -12.18
N ALA A 124 -3.06 14.37 -11.58
CA ALA A 124 -1.90 15.02 -12.19
C ALA A 124 -0.61 14.18 -12.11
N GLY A 125 -0.63 13.02 -11.44
CA GLY A 125 0.54 12.16 -11.28
C GLY A 125 1.67 12.82 -10.48
N GLN A 126 1.35 13.61 -9.45
CA GLN A 126 2.32 14.34 -8.63
C GLN A 126 2.44 13.74 -7.21
N PRO A 127 3.02 12.53 -7.06
CA PRO A 127 3.07 11.80 -5.78
C PRO A 127 3.91 12.49 -4.70
N GLU A 128 4.82 13.37 -5.10
CA GLU A 128 5.69 14.15 -4.22
C GLU A 128 4.89 15.03 -3.27
N PHE A 129 3.83 15.66 -3.78
CA PHE A 129 3.04 16.60 -3.00
C PHE A 129 1.98 15.91 -2.13
N ILE A 130 1.58 14.69 -2.49
CA ILE A 130 0.49 13.97 -1.80
C ILE A 130 0.83 13.72 -0.33
N ALA A 131 2.07 13.31 -0.02
CA ALA A 131 2.50 13.10 1.37
C ALA A 131 2.45 14.41 2.19
N MET A 132 2.89 15.53 1.60
CA MET A 132 2.86 16.85 2.23
C MET A 132 1.44 17.29 2.59
N TYR A 133 0.50 17.19 1.64
CA TYR A 133 -0.88 17.59 1.89
C TYR A 133 -1.62 16.60 2.80
N ALA A 134 -1.37 15.30 2.66
CA ALA A 134 -1.95 14.28 3.54
C ALA A 134 -1.58 14.54 5.02
N GLY A 135 -0.33 14.89 5.32
CA GLY A 135 0.12 15.22 6.68
C GLY A 135 -0.63 16.39 7.32
N ALA A 136 -1.20 17.29 6.51
CA ALA A 136 -1.97 18.43 7.00
C ALA A 136 -3.43 18.09 7.40
N LEU A 137 -3.94 16.91 7.05
CA LEU A 137 -5.32 16.46 7.36
C LEU A 137 -5.52 16.04 8.82
N GLY A 138 -4.47 16.03 9.65
CA GLY A 138 -4.59 15.62 11.06
C GLY A 138 -5.00 14.16 11.19
N ASP A 139 -6.14 13.90 11.85
CA ASP A 139 -6.58 12.56 12.22
C ASP A 139 -6.82 11.61 11.03
N ASN A 140 -7.19 12.15 9.86
CA ASN A 140 -7.45 11.36 8.63
C ASN A 140 -6.22 11.22 7.72
N ALA A 141 -5.06 11.74 8.12
CA ALA A 141 -3.84 11.75 7.30
C ALA A 141 -3.37 10.36 6.88
N VAL A 142 -3.34 9.42 7.85
CA VAL A 142 -2.89 8.04 7.62
C VAL A 142 -3.80 7.33 6.62
N GLU A 143 -5.11 7.44 6.82
CA GLU A 143 -6.10 6.76 5.99
C GLU A 143 -6.07 7.24 4.54
N ARG A 144 -6.02 8.57 4.35
CA ARG A 144 -5.97 9.18 3.02
C ARG A 144 -4.67 8.87 2.29
N TYR A 145 -3.54 8.92 2.99
CA TYR A 145 -2.27 8.55 2.37
C TYR A 145 -2.22 7.06 2.03
N ALA A 146 -2.74 6.20 2.90
CA ALA A 146 -2.81 4.76 2.65
C ALA A 146 -3.69 4.43 1.44
N MET A 147 -4.84 5.10 1.26
CA MET A 147 -5.67 4.96 0.06
C MET A 147 -4.90 5.28 -1.23
N PHE A 148 -4.13 6.38 -1.23
CA PHE A 148 -3.27 6.74 -2.37
C PHE A 148 -2.19 5.69 -2.63
N LEU A 149 -1.52 5.19 -1.59
CA LEU A 149 -0.52 4.13 -1.77
C LEU A 149 -1.13 2.84 -2.33
N THR A 150 -2.36 2.51 -1.93
CA THR A 150 -3.10 1.38 -2.49
C THR A 150 -3.49 1.59 -3.95
N SER A 151 -3.82 2.82 -4.38
CA SER A 151 -4.21 3.13 -5.77
C SER A 151 -3.05 3.00 -6.77
N LEU A 152 -1.80 3.01 -6.30
CA LEU A 152 -0.62 2.68 -7.12
C LEU A 152 -0.65 1.23 -7.65
N GLU A 153 -1.40 0.34 -7.00
CA GLU A 153 -1.59 -1.07 -7.38
C GLU A 153 -0.28 -1.75 -7.87
N LEU A 154 -0.26 -2.26 -9.11
CA LEU A 154 0.89 -2.91 -9.76
C LEU A 154 1.76 -1.95 -10.58
N THR A 155 1.39 -0.67 -10.68
CA THR A 155 2.12 0.31 -11.51
C THR A 155 3.42 0.75 -10.85
N ALA A 156 3.46 0.78 -9.52
CA ALA A 156 4.64 1.17 -8.77
C ALA A 156 5.67 0.04 -8.63
N ASP A 157 6.95 0.38 -8.70
CA ASP A 157 8.04 -0.54 -8.38
C ASP A 157 8.35 -0.54 -6.86
N VAL A 158 9.24 -1.43 -6.44
CA VAL A 158 9.63 -1.55 -5.01
C VAL A 158 10.29 -0.27 -4.51
N ASN A 159 11.04 0.44 -5.37
CA ASN A 159 11.76 1.65 -4.98
C ASN A 159 10.80 2.84 -4.79
N GLU A 160 9.79 2.96 -5.65
CA GLU A 160 8.73 3.95 -5.56
C GLU A 160 7.90 3.76 -4.30
N ARG A 161 7.54 2.51 -3.95
CA ARG A 161 6.86 2.20 -2.67
C ARG A 161 7.69 2.63 -1.46
N ARG A 162 8.99 2.32 -1.46
CA ARG A 162 9.93 2.73 -0.40
C ARG A 162 10.10 4.24 -0.33
N LEU A 163 10.18 4.91 -1.48
CA LEU A 163 10.29 6.36 -1.56
C LEU A 163 9.02 7.02 -1.03
N ALA A 164 7.83 6.46 -1.32
CA ALA A 164 6.57 6.97 -0.81
C ALA A 164 6.51 6.87 0.72
N LEU A 165 6.86 5.73 1.32
CA LEU A 165 6.96 5.60 2.78
C LEU A 165 8.01 6.55 3.40
N THR A 166 9.11 6.80 2.69
CA THR A 166 10.14 7.78 3.12
C THR A 166 9.57 9.20 3.15
N ARG A 167 8.82 9.60 2.11
CA ARG A 167 8.13 10.90 2.07
C ARG A 167 7.09 11.04 3.17
N ALA A 168 6.36 9.97 3.49
CA ALA A 168 5.43 9.95 4.61
C ALA A 168 6.15 10.35 5.92
N ARG A 169 7.35 9.79 6.15
CA ARG A 169 8.19 10.14 7.30
C ARG A 169 8.62 11.60 7.31
N GLU A 170 9.07 12.11 6.17
CA GLU A 170 9.54 13.49 6.01
C GLU A 170 8.45 14.52 6.31
N HIS A 171 7.20 14.18 6.02
CA HIS A 171 6.03 15.04 6.27
C HIS A 171 5.29 14.73 7.57
N GLY A 172 5.90 13.95 8.47
CA GLY A 172 5.40 13.73 9.83
C GLY A 172 4.23 12.75 9.94
N LEU A 173 3.97 11.93 8.92
CA LEU A 173 3.02 10.83 9.03
C LEU A 173 3.65 9.66 9.81
N ASP A 174 2.80 8.93 10.53
CA ASP A 174 3.17 7.69 11.20
C ASP A 174 3.38 6.58 10.16
N VAL A 175 4.64 6.42 9.72
CA VAL A 175 5.04 5.44 8.70
C VAL A 175 4.62 4.02 9.05
N HIS A 176 4.71 3.65 10.33
CA HIS A 176 4.33 2.32 10.80
C HIS A 176 2.84 2.08 10.56
N LYS A 177 1.98 3.01 11.00
CA LYS A 177 0.53 2.90 10.75
C LYS A 177 0.19 2.96 9.27
N VAL A 178 0.81 3.86 8.51
CA VAL A 178 0.61 3.96 7.06
C VAL A 178 0.93 2.62 6.39
N ALA A 179 2.09 2.04 6.67
CA ALA A 179 2.52 0.78 6.08
C ALA A 179 1.54 -0.38 6.38
N VAL A 180 1.09 -0.49 7.64
CA VAL A 180 0.12 -1.52 8.05
C VAL A 180 -1.22 -1.34 7.34
N VAL A 181 -1.79 -0.13 7.40
CA VAL A 181 -3.09 0.17 6.79
C VAL A 181 -3.05 0.01 5.27
N THR A 182 -1.96 0.44 4.62
CA THR A 182 -1.77 0.23 3.18
C THR A 182 -1.69 -1.25 2.84
N ALA A 183 -0.93 -2.05 3.60
CA ALA A 183 -0.83 -3.49 3.36
C ALA A 183 -2.18 -4.20 3.49
N GLU A 184 -2.93 -3.91 4.56
CA GLU A 184 -4.28 -4.47 4.77
C GLU A 184 -5.22 -4.11 3.61
N ARG A 185 -5.25 -2.83 3.22
CA ARG A 185 -6.05 -2.36 2.08
C ARG A 185 -5.63 -3.02 0.77
N THR A 186 -4.34 -3.20 0.52
CA THR A 186 -3.84 -3.92 -0.67
C THR A 186 -4.28 -5.38 -0.65
N ILE A 187 -4.28 -6.05 0.51
CA ILE A 187 -4.75 -7.43 0.66
C ILE A 187 -6.26 -7.53 0.38
N ASP A 188 -7.07 -6.64 0.96
CA ASP A 188 -8.52 -6.61 0.73
C ASP A 188 -8.83 -6.39 -0.76
N ARG A 189 -8.17 -5.40 -1.37
CA ARG A 189 -8.27 -5.12 -2.80
C ARG A 189 -7.85 -6.32 -3.65
N ALA A 190 -6.80 -7.02 -3.27
CA ALA A 190 -6.33 -8.20 -3.97
C ALA A 190 -7.37 -9.34 -3.95
N PHE A 191 -8.11 -9.50 -2.86
CA PHE A 191 -9.20 -10.48 -2.78
C PHE A 191 -10.45 -10.07 -3.56
N GLU A 192 -10.72 -8.77 -3.70
CA GLU A 192 -11.77 -8.24 -4.58
C GLU A 192 -11.45 -8.49 -6.06
N VAL A 193 -10.25 -8.10 -6.51
CA VAL A 193 -9.79 -8.23 -7.91
C VAL A 193 -9.56 -9.70 -8.28
N GLY A 194 -8.96 -10.46 -7.36
CA GLY A 194 -8.59 -11.86 -7.56
C GLY A 194 -9.74 -12.85 -7.54
N GLY A 195 -10.97 -12.39 -7.30
CA GLY A 195 -12.22 -13.14 -7.41
C GLY A 195 -12.10 -14.62 -7.02
N THR A 196 -12.14 -14.93 -5.71
CA THR A 196 -12.17 -16.28 -5.10
C THR A 196 -11.80 -17.43 -6.06
N CYS A 197 -10.53 -17.51 -6.45
CA CYS A 197 -9.99 -18.65 -7.20
C CYS A 197 -10.12 -19.97 -6.42
N ILE A 198 -10.53 -19.90 -5.15
CA ILE A 198 -11.08 -20.99 -4.36
C ILE A 198 -12.49 -21.34 -4.91
N SER A 199 -12.56 -21.76 -6.17
CA SER A 199 -13.71 -22.55 -6.61
C SER A 199 -13.73 -23.78 -5.71
N ARG A 200 -14.75 -23.84 -4.85
CA ARG A 200 -14.93 -24.86 -3.82
C ARG A 200 -15.02 -26.28 -4.34
N ASN A 201 -15.14 -26.50 -5.66
CA ASN A 201 -15.28 -27.82 -6.23
C ASN A 201 -14.67 -27.83 -7.64
N SER A 202 -13.44 -28.28 -7.79
CA SER A 202 -13.03 -28.93 -9.03
C SER A 202 -11.75 -29.69 -8.76
N ASP A 203 -11.72 -30.94 -9.19
CA ASP A 203 -10.57 -31.82 -9.23
C ASP A 203 -9.41 -31.15 -9.99
N ARG A 204 -8.65 -30.30 -9.30
CA ARG A 204 -7.50 -29.62 -9.89
C ARG A 204 -6.33 -30.57 -9.87
N SER A 205 -6.24 -31.35 -10.94
CA SER A 205 -5.04 -32.07 -11.32
C SER A 205 -3.82 -31.12 -11.27
N LEU A 206 -2.66 -31.67 -10.92
CA LEU A 206 -1.36 -31.01 -10.74
C LEU A 206 -0.89 -30.16 -11.95
N LEU A 207 -1.64 -30.16 -13.05
CA LEU A 207 -1.44 -29.30 -14.21
C LEU A 207 -1.79 -27.82 -13.96
N SER A 208 -2.46 -27.48 -12.84
CA SER A 208 -2.71 -26.09 -12.43
C SER A 208 -1.46 -25.33 -11.94
N LEU A 209 -0.32 -26.02 -11.77
CA LEU A 209 1.00 -25.48 -11.40
C LEU A 209 1.61 -24.48 -12.42
N ARG A 210 0.97 -24.25 -13.58
CA ARG A 210 1.53 -23.47 -14.70
C ARG A 210 0.66 -22.32 -15.19
N CYS A 211 -0.32 -21.86 -14.41
CA CYS A 211 -1.12 -20.70 -14.82
C CYS A 211 -0.40 -19.40 -14.44
N THR A 212 -0.41 -18.41 -15.34
CA THR A 212 0.13 -17.07 -15.08
C THR A 212 -0.46 -16.49 -13.78
N PRO A 213 0.33 -15.76 -12.98
CA PRO A 213 -0.18 -15.10 -11.79
C PRO A 213 -1.30 -14.14 -12.17
N SER A 214 -2.41 -14.13 -11.42
CA SER A 214 -3.43 -13.10 -11.58
C SER A 214 -2.97 -11.78 -10.95
N ASP A 215 -3.57 -10.66 -11.36
CA ASP A 215 -3.25 -9.35 -10.79
C ASP A 215 -3.51 -9.32 -9.27
N GLY A 216 -4.57 -9.99 -8.79
CA GLY A 216 -4.81 -10.16 -7.37
C GLY A 216 -3.71 -10.97 -6.66
N GLU A 217 -3.22 -12.05 -7.27
CA GLU A 217 -2.10 -12.82 -6.72
C GLU A 217 -0.80 -11.99 -6.66
N LEU A 218 -0.55 -11.14 -7.66
CA LEU A 218 0.58 -10.21 -7.66
C LEU A 218 0.41 -9.11 -6.60
N LEU A 219 -0.80 -8.57 -6.42
CA LEU A 219 -1.09 -7.58 -5.38
C LEU A 219 -0.87 -8.16 -3.98
N LEU A 220 -1.25 -9.43 -3.74
CA LEU A 220 -0.91 -10.10 -2.48
C LEU A 220 0.60 -10.15 -2.26
N LEU A 221 1.40 -10.48 -3.28
CA LEU A 221 2.86 -10.42 -3.17
C LEU A 221 3.36 -9.01 -2.87
N ARG A 222 2.83 -7.97 -3.52
CA ARG A 222 3.27 -6.58 -3.30
C ARG A 222 2.82 -6.01 -1.97
N SER A 223 1.75 -6.51 -1.37
CA SER A 223 1.29 -6.04 -0.05
C SER A 223 2.36 -6.16 1.04
N ILE A 224 3.22 -7.19 0.95
CA ILE A 224 4.28 -7.44 1.92
C ILE A 224 5.41 -6.41 1.87
N GLU A 225 5.56 -5.71 0.74
CA GLU A 225 6.62 -4.71 0.56
C GLU A 225 6.41 -3.51 1.48
N TRP A 226 5.16 -3.22 1.83
CA TRP A 226 4.82 -2.12 2.74
C TRP A 226 5.27 -2.43 4.18
N THR A 227 5.02 -3.66 4.67
CA THR A 227 5.31 -4.07 6.05
C THR A 227 6.72 -4.62 6.27
N THR A 228 7.50 -4.81 5.21
CA THR A 228 8.93 -5.19 5.29
C THR A 228 9.88 -4.00 5.20
N PHE A 229 9.36 -2.77 5.18
CA PHE A 229 10.17 -1.56 5.09
C PHE A 229 10.84 -1.17 6.41
N GLU A 230 10.17 -1.35 7.54
CA GLU A 230 10.71 -1.05 8.88
C GLU A 230 10.67 -2.28 9.78
N ASP A 231 11.67 -2.42 10.65
CA ASP A 231 11.71 -3.52 11.62
C ASP A 231 10.49 -3.53 12.56
N ARG A 232 9.90 -2.35 12.82
CA ARG A 232 8.72 -2.19 13.68
C ARG A 232 7.45 -2.84 13.10
N THR A 233 7.37 -3.01 11.78
CA THR A 233 6.22 -3.64 11.12
C THR A 233 6.41 -5.14 10.88
N HIS A 234 7.53 -5.72 11.33
CA HIS A 234 7.85 -7.12 11.08
C HIS A 234 6.88 -8.11 11.71
N ASP A 235 6.31 -7.81 12.88
CA ASP A 235 5.31 -8.67 13.51
C ASP A 235 4.05 -8.78 12.62
N THR A 236 3.58 -7.64 12.10
CA THR A 236 2.46 -7.59 11.15
C THR A 236 2.82 -8.22 9.80
N ALA A 237 4.06 -8.01 9.32
CA ALA A 237 4.54 -8.65 8.10
C ALA A 237 4.53 -10.18 8.22
N LEU A 238 4.93 -10.71 9.38
CA LEU A 238 4.92 -12.14 9.66
C LEU A 238 3.48 -12.70 9.64
N GLU A 239 2.54 -12.02 10.31
CA GLU A 239 1.13 -12.41 10.30
C GLU A 239 0.54 -12.41 8.88
N GLN A 240 0.72 -11.32 8.14
CA GLN A 240 0.27 -11.19 6.75
C GLN A 240 0.92 -12.23 5.83
N ALA A 241 2.23 -12.47 5.97
CA ALA A 241 2.95 -13.46 5.20
C ALA A 241 2.38 -14.86 5.40
N THR A 242 2.10 -15.27 6.65
CA THR A 242 1.52 -16.61 6.90
C THR A 242 0.13 -16.76 6.28
N VAL A 243 -0.71 -15.71 6.33
CA VAL A 243 -2.02 -15.70 5.65
C VAL A 243 -1.87 -15.89 4.15
N ILE A 244 -0.96 -15.14 3.52
CA ILE A 244 -0.74 -15.19 2.07
C ILE A 244 -0.11 -16.54 1.66
N LEU A 245 0.81 -17.08 2.46
CA LEU A 245 1.41 -18.41 2.22
C LEU A 245 0.37 -19.52 2.31
N ARG A 246 -0.53 -19.50 3.33
CA ARG A 246 -1.67 -20.43 3.41
C ARG A 246 -2.53 -20.35 2.16
N TYR A 247 -2.83 -19.14 1.67
CA TYR A 247 -3.60 -18.94 0.45
C TYR A 247 -2.90 -19.52 -0.78
N PHE A 248 -1.65 -19.15 -1.05
CA PHE A 248 -0.93 -19.62 -2.24
C PHE A 248 -0.74 -21.13 -2.24
N LEU A 249 -0.33 -21.72 -1.12
CA LEU A 249 -0.14 -23.16 -1.03
C LEU A 249 -1.49 -23.90 -1.07
N GLY A 250 -2.53 -23.39 -0.41
CA GLY A 250 -3.88 -23.95 -0.51
C GLY A 250 -4.48 -23.90 -1.93
N ALA A 251 -4.02 -22.95 -2.75
CA ALA A 251 -4.37 -22.81 -4.17
C ALA A 251 -3.41 -23.56 -5.13
N GLY A 252 -2.35 -24.20 -4.64
CA GLY A 252 -1.35 -24.91 -5.45
C GLY A 252 -0.31 -24.00 -6.13
N ARG A 253 -0.22 -22.73 -5.74
CA ARG A 253 0.69 -21.71 -6.30
C ARG A 253 2.07 -21.73 -5.63
N VAL A 254 2.80 -22.83 -5.79
CA VAL A 254 4.11 -23.04 -5.12
C VAL A 254 5.14 -21.98 -5.50
N SER A 255 5.19 -21.58 -6.77
CA SER A 255 6.15 -20.57 -7.25
C SER A 255 5.93 -19.19 -6.63
N LEU A 256 4.68 -18.78 -6.47
CA LEU A 256 4.33 -17.52 -5.80
C LEU A 256 4.63 -17.58 -4.30
N ALA A 257 4.31 -18.71 -3.65
CA ALA A 257 4.66 -18.91 -2.26
C ALA A 257 6.18 -18.90 -2.03
N LYS A 258 6.96 -19.51 -2.94
CA LYS A 258 8.43 -19.45 -2.89
C LYS A 258 8.94 -18.03 -3.05
N ASN A 259 8.44 -17.30 -4.04
CA ASN A 259 8.78 -15.88 -4.26
C ASN A 259 8.50 -15.04 -3.01
N LEU A 260 7.34 -15.24 -2.36
CA LEU A 260 7.02 -14.58 -1.10
C LEU A 260 8.08 -14.86 -0.03
N VAL A 261 8.46 -16.12 0.18
CA VAL A 261 9.49 -16.47 1.18
C VAL A 261 10.85 -15.82 0.87
N GLU A 262 11.21 -15.70 -0.41
CA GLU A 262 12.45 -15.07 -0.84
C GLU A 262 12.46 -13.54 -0.65
N MET A 263 11.29 -12.89 -0.73
CA MET A 263 11.16 -11.45 -0.49
C MET A 263 11.20 -11.07 0.99
N LEU A 264 10.91 -12.01 1.89
CA LEU A 264 10.83 -11.73 3.32
C LEU A 264 12.22 -11.49 3.94
N PRO A 265 12.37 -10.48 4.83
CA PRO A 265 13.58 -10.27 5.61
C PRO A 265 13.94 -11.51 6.43
N ARG A 266 15.24 -11.79 6.57
CA ARG A 266 15.73 -12.96 7.33
C ARG A 266 15.48 -12.80 8.82
N GLU A 267 15.38 -11.56 9.26
CA GLU A 267 15.11 -11.10 10.61
C GLU A 267 13.76 -11.64 11.12
N LEU A 268 12.78 -11.90 10.22
CA LEU A 268 11.50 -12.49 10.60
C LEU A 268 11.64 -13.87 11.24
N ALA A 269 12.71 -14.61 10.95
CA ALA A 269 12.95 -15.91 11.55
C ALA A 269 13.50 -15.84 12.98
N SER A 270 13.85 -14.64 13.47
CA SER A 270 14.27 -14.40 14.85
C SER A 270 13.11 -13.92 15.74
N ILE A 271 11.92 -13.77 15.18
CA ILE A 271 10.72 -13.36 15.91
C ILE A 271 10.13 -14.59 16.57
N ASP A 272 10.05 -14.57 17.90
CA ASP A 272 9.48 -15.65 18.70
C ASP A 272 8.01 -15.37 19.10
N GLN A 273 7.52 -14.15 18.91
CA GLN A 273 6.16 -13.75 19.25
C GLN A 273 5.48 -12.99 18.09
N PRO A 274 4.21 -13.31 17.75
CA PRO A 274 3.38 -14.36 18.34
C PRO A 274 3.89 -15.77 17.94
N GLU A 275 3.83 -16.72 18.87
CA GLU A 275 4.41 -18.06 18.70
C GLU A 275 3.80 -18.80 17.50
N GLU A 276 2.48 -18.75 17.36
CA GLU A 276 1.75 -19.43 16.28
C GLU A 276 2.23 -19.06 14.85
N PRO A 277 2.23 -17.78 14.42
CA PRO A 277 2.72 -17.40 13.10
C PRO A 277 4.25 -17.55 12.97
N ALA A 278 5.02 -17.39 14.06
CA ALA A 278 6.46 -17.63 14.04
C ALA A 278 6.80 -19.09 13.72
N THR A 279 6.23 -20.04 14.46
CA THR A 279 6.39 -21.48 14.22
C THR A 279 5.91 -21.86 12.82
N GLU A 280 4.77 -21.32 12.38
CA GLU A 280 4.23 -21.58 11.06
C GLU A 280 5.17 -21.09 9.93
N TYR A 281 5.75 -19.90 10.09
CA TYR A 281 6.73 -19.37 9.15
C TYR A 281 7.99 -20.25 9.08
N LEU A 282 8.50 -20.72 10.22
CA LEU A 282 9.61 -21.68 10.25
C LEU A 282 9.28 -22.99 9.53
N HIS A 283 8.05 -23.49 9.68
CA HIS A 283 7.57 -24.66 8.93
C HIS A 283 7.54 -24.41 7.41
N TYR A 284 7.17 -23.22 6.95
CA TYR A 284 7.25 -22.85 5.53
C TYR A 284 8.70 -22.80 5.04
N ARG A 285 9.63 -22.20 5.80
CA ARG A 285 11.04 -22.17 5.43
C ARG A 285 11.65 -23.56 5.33
N GLN A 286 11.35 -24.44 6.29
CA GLN A 286 11.78 -25.83 6.26
C GLN A 286 11.22 -26.55 5.02
N PHE A 287 9.93 -26.37 4.72
CA PHE A 287 9.30 -26.95 3.54
C PHE A 287 9.99 -26.52 2.24
N PHE A 288 10.24 -25.22 2.04
CA PHE A 288 10.90 -24.73 0.82
C PHE A 288 12.37 -25.15 0.74
N THR A 289 13.07 -25.30 1.86
CA THR A 289 14.44 -25.85 1.88
C THR A 289 14.46 -27.29 1.36
N ILE A 290 13.49 -28.12 1.76
CA ILE A 290 13.34 -29.49 1.27
C ILE A 290 12.92 -29.49 -0.20
N TRP A 291 11.99 -28.62 -0.58
CA TRP A 291 11.51 -28.48 -1.94
C TRP A 291 12.64 -28.15 -2.92
N ASP A 292 13.50 -27.19 -2.57
CA ASP A 292 14.66 -26.81 -3.36
C ASP A 292 15.72 -27.92 -3.41
N SER A 293 15.85 -28.69 -2.33
CA SER A 293 16.77 -29.83 -2.30
C SER A 293 16.31 -30.96 -3.23
N LEU A 294 14.99 -31.18 -3.37
CA LEU A 294 14.42 -32.10 -4.37
C LEU A 294 14.73 -31.63 -5.80
N ASP A 295 14.53 -30.34 -6.08
CA ASP A 295 14.82 -29.76 -7.41
C ASP A 295 16.33 -29.87 -7.73
N ARG A 296 17.22 -29.66 -6.75
CA ARG A 296 18.67 -29.86 -6.89
C ARG A 296 19.07 -31.30 -7.23
N VAL A 297 18.35 -32.31 -6.72
CA VAL A 297 18.60 -33.71 -7.11
C VAL A 297 18.23 -33.92 -8.57
N VAL A 298 17.09 -33.38 -9.02
CA VAL A 298 16.67 -33.46 -10.42
C VAL A 298 17.70 -32.78 -11.34
N GLU A 299 18.21 -31.62 -10.94
CA GLU A 299 19.30 -30.94 -11.66
C GLU A 299 20.58 -31.80 -11.69
N CYS A 300 21.02 -32.37 -10.56
CA CYS A 300 22.17 -33.29 -10.48
C CYS A 300 22.00 -34.45 -11.46
N GLN A 301 20.82 -35.07 -11.48
CA GLN A 301 20.51 -36.20 -12.37
C GLN A 301 20.52 -35.79 -13.85
N SER A 302 20.06 -34.57 -14.18
CA SER A 302 20.05 -34.07 -15.56
C SER A 302 21.45 -33.82 -16.15
N LEU A 303 22.46 -33.66 -15.29
CA LEU A 303 23.86 -33.51 -15.71
C LEU A 303 24.51 -34.84 -16.16
N GLU A 304 23.77 -35.94 -16.13
CA GLU A 304 24.23 -37.21 -16.68
C GLU A 304 24.45 -37.09 -18.20
N VAL A 305 25.72 -36.98 -18.61
CA VAL A 305 26.12 -36.94 -20.02
C VAL A 305 26.57 -38.34 -20.45
N SER A 306 26.18 -38.77 -21.66
CA SER A 306 26.51 -40.09 -22.22
C SER A 306 28.02 -40.37 -22.38
N ILE A 307 28.86 -39.34 -22.31
CA ILE A 307 30.33 -39.42 -22.43
C ILE A 307 30.97 -38.71 -21.24
N MET A 308 30.77 -39.23 -20.03
CA MET A 308 31.56 -38.82 -18.86
C MET A 308 32.83 -39.68 -18.74
N ASN A 309 33.94 -39.05 -18.35
CA ASN A 309 35.14 -39.79 -17.93
C ASN A 309 34.82 -40.64 -16.69
N ARG A 310 35.56 -41.74 -16.51
CA ARG A 310 35.32 -42.68 -15.40
C ARG A 310 35.37 -41.99 -14.03
N ASP A 311 36.36 -41.13 -13.82
CA ASP A 311 36.56 -40.43 -12.55
C ASP A 311 35.48 -39.37 -12.31
N THR A 312 35.08 -38.64 -13.36
CA THR A 312 33.99 -37.66 -13.26
C THR A 312 32.65 -38.33 -13.00
N ARG A 313 32.41 -39.51 -13.59
CA ARG A 313 31.20 -40.30 -13.34
C ARG A 313 31.15 -40.82 -11.90
N ALA A 314 32.28 -41.27 -11.35
CA ALA A 314 32.37 -41.73 -9.97
C ALA A 314 32.12 -40.60 -8.96
N ALA A 315 32.68 -39.40 -9.20
CA ALA A 315 32.42 -38.22 -8.39
C ALA A 315 30.94 -37.80 -8.44
N TRP A 316 30.37 -37.70 -9.65
CA TRP A 316 28.96 -37.39 -9.85
C TRP A 316 28.02 -38.39 -9.14
N LEU A 317 28.30 -39.69 -9.22
CA LEU A 317 27.53 -40.72 -8.50
C LEU A 317 27.60 -40.51 -6.98
N SER A 318 28.78 -40.22 -6.43
CA SER A 318 28.96 -39.93 -5.01
C SER A 318 28.15 -38.69 -4.59
N ASP A 319 28.16 -37.65 -5.42
CA ASP A 319 27.44 -36.40 -5.13
C ASP A 319 25.92 -36.60 -5.20
N CYS A 320 25.41 -37.23 -6.27
CA CYS A 320 23.98 -37.45 -6.39
C CYS A 320 23.46 -38.45 -5.33
N THR A 321 24.24 -39.47 -4.92
CA THR A 321 23.86 -40.36 -3.80
C THR A 321 23.81 -39.62 -2.47
N GLY A 322 24.83 -38.80 -2.17
CA GLY A 322 24.83 -37.96 -0.97
C GLY A 322 23.66 -36.97 -0.92
N LEU A 323 23.29 -36.37 -2.05
CA LEU A 323 22.12 -35.49 -2.15
C LEU A 323 20.80 -36.26 -1.95
N ILE A 324 20.67 -37.45 -2.54
CA ILE A 324 19.48 -38.30 -2.36
C ILE A 324 19.30 -38.70 -0.89
N ASP A 325 20.39 -39.07 -0.20
CA ASP A 325 20.37 -39.41 1.23
C ASP A 325 19.94 -38.21 2.07
N GLN A 326 20.52 -37.04 1.84
CA GLN A 326 20.16 -35.80 2.54
C GLN A 326 18.69 -35.44 2.35
N VAL A 327 18.18 -35.53 1.11
CA VAL A 327 16.78 -35.25 0.79
C VAL A 327 15.86 -36.28 1.44
N TYR A 328 16.20 -37.56 1.38
CA TYR A 328 15.42 -38.63 2.01
C TYR A 328 15.28 -38.38 3.52
N ASP A 329 16.39 -38.14 4.21
CA ASP A 329 16.39 -37.89 5.65
C ASP A 329 15.60 -36.61 6.00
N ALA A 330 15.74 -35.55 5.20
CA ALA A 330 15.01 -34.31 5.41
C ALA A 330 13.50 -34.47 5.21
N VAL A 331 13.07 -35.19 4.17
CA VAL A 331 11.65 -35.48 3.92
C VAL A 331 11.08 -36.38 5.01
N VAL A 332 11.76 -37.47 5.39
CA VAL A 332 11.31 -38.37 6.47
C VAL A 332 11.21 -37.61 7.79
N LYS A 333 12.20 -36.76 8.11
CA LYS A 333 12.16 -35.92 9.31
C LYS A 333 10.96 -34.97 9.30
N LEU A 334 10.64 -34.34 8.17
CA LEU A 334 9.45 -33.49 8.05
C LEU A 334 8.16 -34.29 8.27
N LEU A 335 8.04 -35.46 7.61
CA LEU A 335 6.85 -36.32 7.69
C LEU A 335 6.60 -36.91 9.07
N THR A 336 7.67 -37.13 9.85
CA THR A 336 7.61 -37.64 11.23
C THR A 336 7.50 -36.55 12.29
N SER A 337 7.65 -35.28 11.90
CA SER A 337 7.50 -34.11 12.78
C SER A 337 6.07 -33.56 12.81
N ASP A 338 5.81 -32.65 13.76
CA ASP A 338 4.55 -31.93 13.91
C ASP A 338 4.37 -30.78 12.88
N TRP A 339 4.87 -30.99 11.66
CA TRP A 339 4.85 -29.99 10.60
C TRP A 339 3.41 -29.59 10.20
N MET A 340 3.07 -28.30 10.34
CA MET A 340 1.75 -27.77 9.98
C MET A 340 0.58 -28.50 10.66
N MET A 341 0.79 -29.06 11.86
CA MET A 341 -0.27 -29.66 12.66
C MET A 341 -1.00 -28.55 13.42
N PRO A 342 -2.27 -28.27 13.13
CA PRO A 342 -3.02 -27.27 13.88
C PRO A 342 -3.52 -27.84 15.20
N ASP A 343 -3.71 -26.95 16.19
CA ASP A 343 -4.44 -27.30 17.40
C ASP A 343 -5.90 -27.66 17.09
N GLU A 344 -6.52 -28.49 17.93
CA GLU A 344 -7.87 -29.06 17.73
C GLU A 344 -9.02 -28.03 17.77
N THR A 345 -8.73 -26.73 17.72
CA THR A 345 -9.72 -25.64 17.87
C THR A 345 -10.74 -25.57 16.72
N GLY A 346 -10.45 -26.18 15.56
CA GLY A 346 -11.37 -26.22 14.41
C GLY A 346 -11.49 -24.90 13.64
N ASP A 347 -10.61 -23.93 13.91
CA ASP A 347 -10.67 -22.59 13.33
C ASP A 347 -10.39 -22.58 11.81
N ARG A 348 -10.67 -21.44 11.17
CA ARG A 348 -10.38 -21.23 9.74
C ARG A 348 -8.92 -21.55 9.41
N ARG A 349 -7.99 -21.07 10.25
CA ARG A 349 -6.54 -21.34 10.15
C ARG A 349 -6.25 -22.84 10.16
N SER A 350 -6.80 -23.59 11.12
CA SER A 350 -6.60 -25.04 11.24
C SER A 350 -7.05 -25.80 9.99
N ARG A 351 -8.16 -25.39 9.38
CA ARG A 351 -8.65 -25.97 8.12
C ARG A 351 -7.73 -25.67 6.94
N GLU A 352 -7.22 -24.45 6.85
CA GLU A 352 -6.27 -24.04 5.80
C GLU A 352 -4.94 -24.81 5.92
N LEU A 353 -4.40 -24.93 7.14
CA LEU A 353 -3.18 -25.71 7.42
C LEU A 353 -3.36 -27.19 7.10
N THR A 354 -4.48 -27.79 7.54
CA THR A 354 -4.82 -29.18 7.23
C THR A 354 -4.87 -29.41 5.72
N ARG A 355 -5.47 -28.48 4.97
CA ARG A 355 -5.52 -28.54 3.51
C ARG A 355 -4.13 -28.48 2.87
N VAL A 356 -3.29 -27.54 3.31
CA VAL A 356 -1.90 -27.44 2.83
C VAL A 356 -1.16 -28.75 3.10
N ARG A 357 -1.25 -29.29 4.32
CA ARG A 357 -0.62 -30.56 4.69
C ARG A 357 -1.11 -31.71 3.79
N GLN A 358 -2.42 -31.83 3.56
CA GLN A 358 -2.98 -32.88 2.70
C GLN A 358 -2.47 -32.84 1.25
N ILE A 359 -2.26 -31.63 0.70
CA ILE A 359 -1.73 -31.45 -0.66
C ILE A 359 -0.25 -31.83 -0.69
N TYR A 360 0.56 -31.23 0.18
CA TYR A 360 2.02 -31.28 0.04
C TYR A 360 2.67 -32.50 0.69
N VAL A 361 2.07 -33.13 1.70
CA VAL A 361 2.57 -34.42 2.20
C VAL A 361 2.50 -35.47 1.10
N ARG A 362 1.36 -35.55 0.39
CA ARG A 362 1.18 -36.48 -0.73
C ARG A 362 2.17 -36.19 -1.85
N GLU A 363 2.33 -34.91 -2.21
CA GLU A 363 3.27 -34.50 -3.25
C GLU A 363 4.73 -34.81 -2.89
N LEU A 364 5.15 -34.55 -1.65
CA LEU A 364 6.51 -34.89 -1.19
C LEU A 364 6.77 -36.39 -1.24
N ILE A 365 5.81 -37.22 -0.82
CA ILE A 365 5.91 -38.68 -0.90
C ILE A 365 6.04 -39.14 -2.36
N LEU A 366 5.20 -38.60 -3.26
CA LEU A 366 5.25 -38.92 -4.69
C LEU A 366 6.58 -38.51 -5.31
N ARG A 367 7.06 -37.29 -5.04
CA ARG A 367 8.36 -36.80 -5.55
C ARG A 367 9.52 -37.63 -5.02
N LEU A 368 9.51 -37.96 -3.72
CA LEU A 368 10.51 -38.83 -3.10
C LEU A 368 10.50 -40.22 -3.74
N HIS A 369 9.31 -40.80 -3.98
CA HIS A 369 9.18 -42.09 -4.64
C HIS A 369 9.72 -42.06 -6.08
N VAL A 370 9.35 -41.04 -6.88
CA VAL A 370 9.84 -40.88 -8.26
C VAL A 370 11.35 -40.70 -8.28
N MET A 371 11.90 -39.89 -7.37
CA MET A 371 13.34 -39.68 -7.24
C MET A 371 14.08 -40.98 -6.90
N LEU A 372 13.60 -41.74 -5.91
CA LEU A 372 14.19 -43.04 -5.54
C LEU A 372 14.07 -44.06 -6.68
N TYR A 373 12.91 -44.12 -7.35
CA TYR A 373 12.68 -45.02 -8.47
C TYR A 373 13.58 -44.71 -9.67
N ALA A 374 13.81 -43.43 -9.97
CA ALA A 374 14.75 -42.99 -11.01
C ALA A 374 16.21 -43.34 -10.63
N SER A 375 16.55 -43.24 -9.34
CA SER A 375 17.89 -43.57 -8.84
C SER A 375 18.19 -45.07 -8.73
N ARG A 376 17.22 -45.96 -8.98
CA ARG A 376 17.36 -47.41 -8.76
C ARG A 376 18.49 -48.06 -9.55
N GLU A 377 18.82 -47.53 -10.72
CA GLU A 377 19.88 -48.06 -11.57
C GLU A 377 21.28 -47.81 -10.99
N HIS A 378 21.35 -46.86 -10.06
CA HIS A 378 22.59 -46.37 -9.44
C HIS A 378 22.72 -46.81 -7.97
N VAL A 379 21.61 -47.05 -7.28
CA VAL A 379 21.54 -47.33 -5.83
C VAL A 379 20.61 -48.52 -5.53
N GLN A 380 20.93 -49.71 -6.05
CA GLN A 380 20.00 -50.86 -6.05
C GLN A 380 19.56 -51.36 -4.66
N GLU A 381 20.46 -51.46 -3.67
CA GLU A 381 20.10 -52.05 -2.36
C GLU A 381 19.35 -51.10 -1.44
N GLN A 382 19.76 -49.84 -1.34
CA GLN A 382 19.16 -48.88 -0.40
C GLN A 382 17.85 -48.29 -0.92
N ALA A 383 17.70 -48.07 -2.23
CA ALA A 383 16.47 -47.52 -2.79
C ALA A 383 15.29 -48.49 -2.64
N CYS A 384 15.52 -49.80 -2.77
CA CYS A 384 14.46 -50.81 -2.67
C CYS A 384 13.89 -50.91 -1.24
N LEU A 385 14.75 -50.91 -0.23
CA LEU A 385 14.35 -50.89 1.19
C LEU A 385 13.61 -49.59 1.55
N ARG A 386 14.13 -48.44 1.11
CA ARG A 386 13.50 -47.14 1.37
C ARG A 386 12.15 -46.96 0.68
N MET A 387 11.97 -47.53 -0.50
CA MET A 387 10.67 -47.54 -1.19
C MET A 387 9.62 -48.39 -0.46
N GLN A 388 10.01 -49.50 0.19
CA GLN A 388 9.11 -50.30 1.01
C GLN A 388 8.63 -49.53 2.26
N CYS A 389 9.51 -48.73 2.87
CA CYS A 389 9.16 -47.90 4.02
C CYS A 389 8.21 -46.73 3.70
N LEU A 390 8.03 -46.36 2.43
CA LEU A 390 7.14 -45.27 1.99
C LEU A 390 5.72 -45.75 1.66
N GLN A 391 5.42 -47.05 1.81
CA GLN A 391 4.06 -47.59 1.74
C GLN A 391 3.31 -47.31 3.04
N PHE A 392 2.89 -46.05 3.24
CA PHE A 392 1.97 -45.64 4.30
C PHE A 392 0.54 -45.53 3.79
#